data_AF-A0A671MNK4-F1
#
_entry.id   AF-A0A671MNK4-F1
#
_cell.length_a   1.000
_cell.length_b   1.000
_cell.length_c   1.000
_cell.angle_alpha   90.00
_cell.angle_beta   90.00
_cell.angle_gamma   90.00
#
_symmetry.space_group_name_H-M   'P 1'
#
loop_
_entity.id
_entity.type
_entity.pdbx_description
1 polymer ?
#
loop_
_entity_poly.entity_id
_entity_poly.type
_entity_poly.pdbx_seq_one_letter_code
_entity_poly.pdbx_strand_id
1 'polypeptide(L)' 'MLIHTGVKPFTCSQCGKSFICKGILRNHMLIHAGIKPFSCSECGKTFTQKGHLKVHTANTH' A
#
# COMPACT_ATOMS: atom_id res chain seq x y z
N MET A 1 -14.93 -11.57 13.68
CA MET A 1 -14.44 -10.98 12.42
C MET A 1 -13.88 -9.59 12.70
N LEU A 2 -12.56 -9.40 12.58
CA LEU A 2 -11.87 -8.12 12.85
C LEU A 2 -12.43 -6.92 12.05
N ILE A 3 -13.12 -7.20 10.94
CA ILE A 3 -13.73 -6.22 10.05
C ILE A 3 -15.00 -5.59 10.67
N HIS A 4 -15.68 -6.29 11.60
CA HIS A 4 -16.93 -5.81 12.21
C HIS A 4 -16.73 -5.03 13.51
N THR A 5 -15.58 -5.18 14.17
CA THR A 5 -15.29 -4.56 15.48
C THR A 5 -14.47 -3.28 15.40
N GLY A 6 -14.04 -2.87 14.20
CA GLY A 6 -13.19 -1.67 14.01
C GLY A 6 -11.78 -1.79 14.60
N VAL A 7 -11.41 -2.96 15.13
CA VAL A 7 -10.11 -3.19 15.74
C VAL A 7 -9.04 -3.25 14.65
N LYS A 8 -8.02 -2.41 14.80
CA LYS A 8 -6.86 -2.35 13.91
C LYS A 8 -5.62 -2.81 14.69
N PRO A 9 -5.35 -4.13 14.76
CA PRO A 9 -4.32 -4.66 15.65
C PRO A 9 -2.89 -4.36 15.15
N PHE A 10 -2.73 -3.91 13.91
CA PHE A 10 -1.42 -3.70 13.31
C PHE A 10 -1.07 -2.21 13.29
N THR A 11 -0.28 -1.76 14.26
CA THR A 11 0.15 -0.36 14.36
C THR A 11 1.54 -0.15 13.77
N CYS A 12 1.70 0.94 13.01
CA CYS A 12 2.97 1.41 12.49
C CYS A 12 3.78 2.04 13.63
N SER A 13 5.00 1.54 13.87
CA SER A 13 5.89 2.07 14.90
C SER A 13 6.48 3.45 14.56
N GLN A 14 6.51 3.85 13.29
CA GLN A 14 7.08 5.13 12.88
C GLN A 14 6.10 6.31 13.01
N CYS A 15 4.80 6.09 12.74
CA CYS A 15 3.81 7.17 12.75
C CYS A 15 2.55 6.88 13.58
N GLY A 16 2.50 5.73 14.28
CA GLY A 16 1.38 5.36 15.15
C GLY A 16 0.09 4.96 14.41
N LYS A 17 0.08 4.91 13.08
CA LYS A 17 -1.11 4.54 12.30
C LYS A 17 -1.45 3.06 12.44
N SER A 18 -2.70 2.75 12.76
CA SER A 18 -3.18 1.37 12.88
C SER A 18 -3.90 0.90 11.60
N PHE A 19 -3.71 -0.38 11.28
CA PHE A 19 -4.23 -1.08 10.13
C PHE A 19 -4.94 -2.37 10.52
N ILE A 20 -5.90 -2.79 9.69
CA ILE A 20 -6.74 -3.98 9.92
C ILE A 20 -5.93 -5.26 9.67
N CYS A 21 -4.98 -5.22 8.72
CA CYS A 21 -4.20 -6.38 8.31
C CYS A 21 -2.70 -6.05 8.20
N LYS A 22 -1.85 -7.04 8.51
CA LYS A 22 -0.38 -6.94 8.40
C LYS A 22 0.09 -6.60 6.97
N GLY A 23 -0.62 -7.08 5.94
CA GLY A 23 -0.31 -6.76 4.55
C GLY A 23 -0.43 -5.26 4.24
N ILE A 24 -1.46 -4.60 4.78
CA ILE A 24 -1.67 -3.16 4.61
C ILE A 24 -0.59 -2.38 5.37
N LEU A 25 -0.26 -2.82 6.60
CA LEU A 25 0.87 -2.24 7.35
C LEU A 25 2.19 -2.39 6.59
N ARG A 26 2.50 -3.56 6.03
CA ARG A 26 3.73 -3.79 5.25
C ARG A 26 3.81 -2.88 4.04
N ASN A 27 2.71 -2.74 3.30
CA ASN A 27 2.64 -1.82 2.17
C ASN A 27 2.80 -0.35 2.61
N HIS A 28 2.21 0.02 3.75
CA HIS A 28 2.39 1.34 4.33
C HIS A 28 3.86 1.62 4.70
N MET A 29 4.60 0.63 5.22
CA MET A 29 6.02 0.79 5.52
C MET A 29 6.88 1.11 4.29
N LEU A 30 6.45 0.73 3.09
CA LEU A 30 7.15 1.09 1.84
C LEU A 30 7.17 2.61 1.62
N ILE A 31 6.14 3.32 2.10
CA ILE A 31 6.08 4.78 2.03
C ILE A 31 7.17 5.40 2.89
N HIS A 32 7.35 4.89 4.11
CA HIS A 32 8.42 5.34 5.01
C HIS A 32 9.81 5.04 4.46
N ALA A 33 9.98 3.90 3.78
CA ALA A 33 11.23 3.54 3.12
C ALA A 33 11.44 4.26 1.77
N GLY A 34 10.45 4.99 1.25
CA GLY A 34 10.50 5.58 -0.09
C GLY A 34 10.53 4.56 -1.23
N ILE A 35 10.28 3.28 -0.94
CA ILE A 35 10.36 2.18 -1.92
C ILE A 35 9.03 2.08 -2.66
N LYS A 36 9.09 2.06 -4.00
CA LYS A 36 7.93 1.84 -4.87
C LYS A 36 8.23 0.68 -5.81
N PRO A 37 7.92 -0.56 -5.42
CA PRO A 37 8.37 -1.76 -6.13
C PRO A 37 7.63 -1.98 -7.46
N PHE A 38 6.54 -1.27 -7.71
CA PHE A 38 5.73 -1.43 -8.90
C PHE A 38 5.95 -0.26 -9.84
N SER A 39 6.67 -0.48 -10.94
CA SER A 39 6.88 0.51 -12.00
C SER A 39 6.01 0.21 -13.21
N CYS A 40 5.44 1.25 -13.81
CA CYS A 40 4.80 1.18 -15.13
C CYS A 40 5.89 1.06 -16.20
N SER A 41 5.79 0.05 -17.06
CA SER A 41 6.72 -0.16 -18.17
C SER A 41 6.59 0.89 -19.27
N GLU A 42 5.42 1.50 -19.43
CA GLU A 42 5.16 2.45 -20.51
C GLU A 42 5.59 3.89 -20.20
N CYS A 43 5.37 4.36 -18.97
CA CYS A 43 5.70 5.74 -18.58
C CYS A 43 6.68 5.87 -17.42
N GLY A 44 7.17 4.76 -16.87
CA GLY A 44 8.14 4.76 -15.76
C GLY A 44 7.57 5.20 -14.40
N LYS A 45 6.27 5.50 -14.30
CA LYS A 45 5.64 5.88 -13.02
C LYS A 45 5.70 4.74 -12.02
N THR A 46 6.04 5.06 -10.78
CA THR A 46 6.19 4.07 -9.70
C THR A 46 5.08 4.17 -8.67
N PHE A 47 4.67 3.01 -8.15
CA PHE A 47 3.55 2.81 -7.24
C PHE A 47 3.98 1.93 -6.06
N THR A 48 3.37 2.17 -4.90
CA THR A 48 3.56 1.31 -3.72
C THR A 48 2.71 0.05 -3.78
N GLN A 49 1.57 0.09 -4.49
CA GLN A 49 0.59 -1.00 -4.57
C GLN A 49 0.40 -1.50 -6.00
N LYS A 50 0.38 -2.83 -6.17
CA LYS A 50 0.09 -3.49 -7.45
C LYS A 50 -1.28 -3.11 -8.03
N GLY A 51 -2.28 -2.95 -7.16
CA GLY A 51 -3.64 -2.55 -7.58
C GLY A 51 -3.64 -1.17 -8.23
N HIS A 52 -2.89 -0.21 -7.67
CA HIS A 52 -2.76 1.12 -8.26
C HIS A 52 -2.04 1.09 -9.60
N LEU A 53 -0.96 0.29 -9.72
CA LEU A 53 -0.31 0.08 -11.02
C LEU A 53 -1.29 -0.50 -12.04
N LYS A 54 -2.05 -1.54 -11.68
CA LYS A 54 -3.02 -2.18 -12.59
C LYS A 54 -4.09 -1.22 -13.09
N VAL A 55 -4.64 -0.39 -12.20
CA VAL A 55 -5.62 0.64 -12.57
C VAL A 55 -4.98 1.70 -13.46
N HIS A 56 -3.76 2.12 -13.15
CA HIS A 56 -3.01 3.05 -13.98
C HIS A 56 -2.77 2.50 -15.39
N THR A 57 -2.31 1.25 -15.51
CA THR A 57 -2.07 0.60 -16.81
C THR A 57 -3.34 0.30 -17.60
N ALA A 58 -4.52 0.28 -16.97
CA ALA A 58 -5.78 0.03 -17.66
C ALA A 58 -6.55 1.30 -18.04
N ASN A 59 -6.26 2.42 -17.37
CA ASN A 59 -6.98 3.68 -17.57
C ASN A 59 -6.13 4.77 -18.23
N THR A 60 -4.80 4.67 -18.15
CA THR A 60 -3.86 5.68 -18.71
C THR A 60 -3.21 5.20 -20.01
N HIS A 61 -3.28 3.91 -20.28
CA HIS A 61 -2.70 3.17 -21.40
C HIS A 61 -3.79 2.23 -21.93
#